data_AF-A0A4S2APK0-F1
#
_entry.id   AF-A0A4S2APK0-F1
#
_cell.length_a   1.000
_cell.length_b   1.000
_cell.length_c   1.000
_cell.angle_alpha   90.00
_cell.angle_beta   90.00
_cell.angle_gamma   90.00
#
_symmetry.space_group_name_H-M   'P 1'
#
loop_
_entity.id
_entity.type
_entity.pdbx_description
1 polymer ?
#
loop_
_entity_poly.entity_id
_entity_poly.type
_entity_poly.pdbx_seq_one_letter_code
_entity_poly.pdbx_strand_id
1 'polypeptide(L)'
;MKPRTRIQQEVARLSKRLPRLTEEQRAYAFRHCFKHYAVKRADGTNICTECGHSWKSDHDLADTVCGCTCSHCGMELEALRTRKSVFSDMEYFSIVTT
;
A
#
# COMPACT_ATOMS: atom_id res chain seq x y z
N MET A 1 -2.79 -11.20 17.87
CA MET A 1 -3.36 -12.53 18.20
C MET A 1 -3.31 -12.74 19.71
N LYS A 2 -4.36 -13.30 20.34
CA LYS A 2 -4.33 -13.71 21.76
C LYS A 2 -3.97 -15.20 21.86
N PRO A 3 -2.80 -15.60 22.41
CA PRO A 3 -2.39 -17.00 22.49
C PRO A 3 -3.33 -17.84 23.38
N ARG A 4 -3.78 -18.99 22.88
CA ARG A 4 -4.67 -19.93 23.60
C ARG A 4 -4.03 -21.29 23.84
N THR A 5 -3.20 -21.77 22.92
CA THR A 5 -2.53 -23.08 23.05
C THR A 5 -1.12 -22.94 23.64
N ARG A 6 -0.58 -24.03 24.20
CA ARG A 6 0.80 -24.07 24.70
C ARG A 6 1.82 -23.65 23.65
N ILE A 7 1.65 -24.10 22.41
CA ILE A 7 2.52 -23.74 21.29
C ILE A 7 2.43 -22.23 20.99
N GLN A 8 1.22 -21.66 20.93
CA GLN A 8 1.05 -20.23 20.68
C GLN A 8 1.66 -19.35 21.78
N GLN A 9 1.54 -19.78 23.05
CA GLN A 9 2.16 -19.10 24.18
C GLN A 9 3.68 -19.11 24.07
N GLU A 10 4.24 -20.26 23.68
CA GLU A 10 5.69 -20.40 23.47
C GLU A 10 6.19 -19.55 22.31
N VAL A 11 5.48 -19.54 21.17
CA VAL A 11 5.77 -18.66 20.03
C VAL A 11 5.75 -17.19 20.45
N ALA A 12 4.72 -16.76 21.20
CA ALA A 12 4.61 -15.38 21.68
C ALA A 12 5.70 -15.01 22.71
N ARG A 13 6.20 -15.97 23.49
CA ARG A 13 7.33 -15.78 24.39
C ARG A 13 8.63 -15.61 23.62
N LEU A 14 8.86 -16.46 22.60
CA LEU A 14 10.07 -16.44 21.78
C LEU A 14 10.13 -15.24 20.83
N SER A 15 8.99 -14.79 20.30
CA SER A 15 8.94 -13.66 19.35
C SER A 15 9.49 -12.36 19.92
N LYS A 16 9.50 -12.20 21.25
CA LYS A 16 10.12 -11.05 21.95
C LYS A 16 11.62 -10.93 21.70
N ARG A 17 12.28 -12.00 21.26
CA ARG A 17 13.71 -12.02 20.92
C ARG A 17 13.99 -11.61 19.48
N LEU A 18 12.96 -11.50 18.64
CA LEU A 18 13.13 -11.09 17.25
C LEU A 18 13.53 -9.61 17.18
N PRO A 19 14.39 -9.24 16.21
CA PRO A 19 14.68 -7.85 15.92
C PRO A 19 13.41 -7.05 15.62
N ARG A 20 13.42 -5.77 15.97
CA ARG A 20 12.36 -4.86 15.53
C ARG A 20 12.52 -4.57 14.05
N LEU A 21 11.39 -4.45 13.34
CA LEU A 21 11.41 -4.00 11.95
C LEU A 21 11.95 -2.57 11.87
N THR A 22 12.94 -2.37 10.98
CA THR A 22 13.49 -1.06 10.65
C THR A 22 12.50 -0.24 9.83
N GLU A 23 12.76 1.07 9.70
CA GLU A 23 11.90 1.95 8.90
C GLU A 23 11.97 1.59 7.42
N GLU A 24 13.14 1.19 6.92
CA GLU A 24 13.35 0.77 5.53
C GLU A 24 12.56 -0.51 5.24
N GLN A 25 12.57 -1.48 6.17
CA GLN A 25 11.80 -2.70 6.04
C GLN A 25 10.29 -2.43 5.99
N ARG A 26 9.81 -1.46 6.78
CA ARG A 26 8.40 -1.05 6.75
C ARG A 26 8.07 -0.31 5.45
N ALA A 27 8.92 0.62 5.01
CA ALA A 27 8.72 1.34 3.77
C ALA A 27 8.70 0.39 2.57
N TYR A 28 9.58 -0.62 2.56
CA TYR A 28 9.56 -1.68 1.56
C TYR A 28 8.23 -2.45 1.59
N ALA A 29 7.76 -2.86 2.79
CA ALA A 29 6.47 -3.53 2.92
C ALA A 29 5.32 -2.69 2.38
N PHE A 30 5.25 -1.40 2.73
CA PHE A 30 4.20 -0.51 2.25
C PHE A 30 4.22 -0.36 0.72
N ARG A 31 5.42 -0.25 0.13
CA ARG A 31 5.59 -0.10 -1.32
C ARG A 31 5.26 -1.37 -2.12
N HIS A 32 5.48 -2.55 -1.54
CA HIS A 32 5.45 -3.79 -2.32
C HIS A 32 4.32 -4.74 -1.95
N CYS A 33 3.72 -4.60 -0.76
CA CYS A 33 2.61 -5.43 -0.36
C CYS A 33 1.27 -4.84 -0.76
N PHE A 34 1.14 -3.51 -0.84
CA PHE A 34 -0.13 -2.86 -1.13
C PHE A 34 -0.21 -2.41 -2.58
N LYS A 35 -1.43 -2.43 -3.11
CA LYS A 35 -1.73 -1.74 -4.35
C LYS A 35 -1.75 -0.23 -4.12
N HIS A 36 -1.26 0.52 -5.10
CA HIS A 36 -1.25 1.97 -5.09
C HIS A 36 -2.24 2.50 -6.12
N TYR A 37 -2.92 3.60 -5.80
CA TYR A 37 -4.06 4.05 -6.59
C TYR A 37 -3.97 5.52 -7.00
N ALA A 38 -4.56 5.81 -8.16
CA ALA A 38 -4.98 7.14 -8.53
C ALA A 38 -6.51 7.21 -8.37
N VAL A 39 -6.99 8.02 -7.43
CA VAL A 39 -8.44 8.25 -7.28
C VAL A 39 -8.89 9.25 -8.33
N LYS A 40 -9.84 8.83 -9.15
CA LYS A 40 -10.37 9.60 -10.26
C LYS A 40 -11.73 10.19 -9.92
N ARG A 41 -11.80 11.52 -9.95
CA ARG A 41 -13.01 12.30 -9.71
C ARG A 41 -13.86 12.39 -10.96
N ALA A 42 -15.13 12.75 -10.77
CA ALA A 42 -16.10 12.88 -11.85
C ALA A 42 -15.75 14.01 -12.85
N ASP A 43 -15.01 15.02 -12.41
CA ASP A 43 -14.52 16.15 -13.23
C ASP A 43 -13.25 15.81 -14.03
N GLY A 44 -12.82 14.54 -14.01
CA GLY A 44 -11.62 14.04 -14.68
C GLY A 44 -10.32 14.24 -13.90
N THR A 45 -10.37 14.79 -12.69
CA THR A 45 -9.17 14.99 -11.87
C THR A 45 -8.71 13.67 -11.23
N ASN A 46 -7.48 13.27 -11.49
CA ASN A 46 -6.78 12.18 -10.83
C ASN A 46 -6.04 12.70 -9.59
N ILE A 47 -6.03 11.92 -8.51
CA ILE A 47 -5.30 12.22 -7.28
C ILE A 47 -4.48 11.00 -6.87
N CYS A 48 -3.17 11.18 -6.72
CA CYS A 48 -2.27 10.13 -6.24
C CYS A 48 -2.51 9.86 -4.75
N THR A 49 -2.75 8.61 -4.37
CA THR A 49 -2.95 8.25 -2.95
C THR A 49 -1.65 8.22 -2.15
N GLU A 50 -0.48 8.22 -2.79
CA GLU A 50 0.82 8.21 -2.12
C GLU A 50 1.32 9.60 -1.73
N CYS A 51 1.14 10.59 -2.60
CA CYS A 51 1.70 11.94 -2.40
C CYS A 51 0.68 13.07 -2.48
N GLY A 52 -0.58 12.79 -2.81
CA GLY A 52 -1.65 13.80 -2.91
C GLY A 52 -1.58 14.68 -4.17
N HIS A 53 -0.59 14.48 -5.04
CA HIS A 53 -0.50 15.21 -6.31
C HIS A 53 -1.79 15.00 -7.13
N SER A 54 -2.30 16.09 -7.71
CA SER A 54 -3.56 16.09 -8.47
C SER A 54 -3.32 16.61 -9.88
N TRP A 55 -3.87 15.91 -10.88
CA TRP A 55 -3.69 16.25 -12.29
C TRP A 55 -4.90 15.86 -13.14
N LYS A 56 -4.99 16.41 -14.35
CA LYS A 56 -5.90 15.93 -15.40
C LYS A 56 -5.07 15.25 -16.47
N SER A 57 -5.54 14.11 -16.96
CA SER A 57 -4.85 13.36 -18.00
C SER A 57 -5.53 13.58 -19.35
N ASP A 58 -4.73 13.81 -20.38
CA ASP A 58 -5.18 13.86 -21.78
C ASP A 58 -5.46 12.45 -22.33
N HIS A 59 -5.04 11.40 -21.62
CA HIS A 59 -5.15 9.99 -22.00
C HIS A 59 -6.05 9.21 -21.05
N ASP A 60 -7.21 9.78 -20.73
CA ASP A 60 -8.14 9.31 -19.71
C ASP A 60 -8.49 7.81 -19.79
N LEU A 61 -8.73 7.32 -21.02
CA LEU A 61 -9.07 5.92 -21.27
C LEU A 61 -7.87 5.00 -21.05
N ALA A 62 -6.69 5.38 -21.57
CA ALA A 62 -5.47 4.59 -21.43
C ALA A 62 -5.07 4.46 -19.97
N ASP A 63 -5.10 5.56 -19.22
CA ASP A 63 -4.81 5.57 -17.78
C ASP A 63 -5.76 4.66 -16.99
N THR A 64 -7.02 4.57 -17.43
CA THR A 64 -8.02 3.73 -16.76
C THR A 64 -7.77 2.23 -17.01
N VAL A 65 -7.30 1.88 -18.20
CA VAL A 65 -7.10 0.48 -18.61
C VAL A 65 -5.73 -0.04 -18.20
N CYS A 66 -4.69 0.78 -18.34
CA CYS A 66 -3.30 0.39 -18.16
C CYS A 66 -2.69 0.86 -16.83
N GLY A 67 -3.40 1.69 -16.07
CA GLY A 67 -2.82 2.42 -14.94
C GLY A 67 -2.04 3.65 -15.40
N CYS A 68 -1.47 4.38 -14.45
CA CYS A 68 -0.70 5.59 -14.72
C CYS A 68 0.45 5.75 -13.72
N THR A 69 1.45 6.56 -14.06
CA THR A 69 2.56 6.88 -13.16
C THR A 69 2.41 8.31 -12.66
N CYS A 70 2.50 8.52 -11.34
CA CYS A 70 2.48 9.87 -10.78
C CYS A 70 3.76 10.61 -11.16
N SER A 71 3.63 11.75 -11.86
CA SER A 71 4.77 12.59 -12.26
C SER A 71 5.54 13.21 -11.08
N HIS A 72 4.92 13.31 -9.91
CA HIS A 72 5.54 13.92 -8.73
C HIS A 72 6.35 12.93 -7.89
N CYS A 73 5.80 11.75 -7.59
CA CYS A 73 6.49 10.75 -6.75
C CYS A 73 7.03 9.54 -7.52
N GLY A 74 6.72 9.42 -8.81
CA GLY A 74 7.13 8.31 -9.66
C GLY A 74 6.41 6.98 -9.40
N MET A 75 5.41 6.94 -8.51
CA MET A 75 4.69 5.69 -8.21
C MET A 75 3.81 5.26 -9.38
N GLU A 76 3.81 3.97 -9.68
CA GLU A 76 2.84 3.32 -10.58
C GLU A 76 1.52 3.09 -9.84
N LEU A 77 0.42 3.51 -10.46
CA LEU A 77 -0.90 3.60 -9.83
C LEU A 77 -1.96 2.91 -10.68
N GLU A 78 -2.83 2.12 -10.03
CA GLU A 78 -4.08 1.66 -10.62
C GLU A 78 -5.13 2.78 -10.55
N ALA A 79 -5.81 3.08 -11.66
CA ALA A 79 -6.84 4.10 -11.68
C ALA A 79 -8.16 3.58 -11.09
N LEU A 80 -8.66 4.25 -10.04
CA LEU A 80 -9.92 3.92 -9.39
C LEU A 80 -10.93 5.07 -9.48
N ARG A 81 -12.10 4.80 -10.07
CA ARG A 81 -13.28 5.65 -9.90
C ARG A 81 -14.06 5.18 -8.68
N THR A 82 -13.91 5.88 -7.55
CA THR A 82 -14.58 5.54 -6.30
C THR A 82 -14.93 6.80 -5.50
N ARG A 83 -15.97 6.69 -4.67
CA ARG A 83 -16.33 7.70 -3.65
C ARG A 83 -15.80 7.34 -2.26
N LYS A 84 -15.06 6.22 -2.13
CA LYS A 84 -14.42 5.84 -0.86
C LYS A 84 -13.44 6.94 -0.44
N SER A 85 -13.62 7.44 0.78
CA SER A 85 -12.72 8.41 1.39
C SER A 85 -11.58 7.76 2.18
N VAL A 86 -11.75 6.49 2.58
CA VAL A 86 -10.77 5.73 3.35
C VAL A 86 -10.55 4.38 2.68
N PHE A 87 -9.27 4.04 2.46
CA PHE A 87 -8.81 2.73 2.02
C PHE A 87 -8.19 2.03 3.22
N SER A 88 -8.63 0.82 3.50
CA SER A 88 -8.17 0.03 4.64
C SER A 88 -7.95 -1.40 4.16
N ASP A 89 -6.71 -1.70 3.80
CA ASP A 89 -6.28 -3.03 3.38
C ASP A 89 -5.33 -3.61 4.43
N MET A 90 -5.17 -4.93 4.42
CA MET A 90 -4.28 -5.64 5.33
C MET A 90 -3.54 -6.73 4.57
N GLU A 91 -2.21 -6.64 4.56
CA GLU A 91 -1.33 -7.58 3.89
C GLU A 91 -0.29 -8.13 4.87
N TYR A 92 0.19 -9.34 4.59
CA TYR A 92 1.22 -9.98 5.42
C TYR A 92 2.59 -9.79 4.78
N PHE A 93 3.54 -9.29 5.58
CA PHE A 93 4.93 -9.14 5.19
C PHE A 93 5.83 -9.86 6.20
N SER A 94 6.85 -10.58 5.71
CA SER A 94 7.82 -11.30 6.53
C SER A 94 9.21 -11.16 5.92
N ILE A 95 10.22 -10.98 6.78
CA ILE A 95 11.63 -10.89 6.39
C ILE A 95 12.37 -12.00 7.11
N VAL A 96 13.19 -12.74 6.36
CA VAL A 96 14.15 -13.69 6.92
C VAL A 96 15.52 -13.03 6.86
N THR A 97 16.06 -12.70 8.03
CA THR A 97 17.43 -12.22 8.18
C THR A 97 18.32 -13.40 8.55
N THR A 98 19.39 -13.64 7.78
CA THR A 98 20.46 -14.59 8.09
C THR A 98 21.52 -13.97 8.98
#